data_AF-A0A2J9E3D4-F1
#
_entry.id   AF-A0A2J9E3D4-F1
#
_cell.length_a   1.000
_cell.length_b   1.000
_cell.length_c   1.000
_cell.angle_alpha   90.00
_cell.angle_beta   90.00
_cell.angle_gamma   90.00
#
_symmetry.space_group_name_H-M   'P 1'
#
loop_
_entity.id
_entity.type
_entity.pdbx_description
1 polymer ?
#
loop_
_entity_poly.entity_id
_entity_poly.type
_entity_poly.pdbx_seq_one_letter_code
_entity_poly.pdbx_strand_id
1 'polypeptide(L)' 'MREINQTEIAVVSGAGLSTFISNVNEALSQVSTLLDSTVKTLTETTVLEEEIGLSYKAFGLSIAKGFLTSFSSFLTKLAS' A
#
# COMPACT_ATOMS: atom_id res chain seq x y z
N MET A 1 -19.10 -6.12 -38.61
CA MET A 1 -18.84 -6.36 -37.17
C MET A 1 -17.47 -5.80 -36.86
N ARG A 2 -17.35 -4.93 -35.85
CA ARG A 2 -16.05 -4.40 -35.40
C ARG A 2 -15.49 -5.40 -34.38
N GLU A 3 -14.30 -5.94 -34.61
CA GLU A 3 -13.63 -6.79 -33.64
C GLU A 3 -13.28 -5.92 -32.42
N ILE A 4 -13.79 -6.32 -31.25
CA ILE A 4 -13.48 -5.66 -29.98
C ILE A 4 -12.06 -6.10 -29.61
N ASN A 5 -11.15 -5.13 -29.46
CA ASN A 5 -9.77 -5.38 -29.09
C ASN A 5 -9.74 -5.97 -27.66
N GLN A 6 -8.89 -6.97 -27.38
CA GLN A 6 -8.72 -7.53 -26.03
C GLN A 6 -8.41 -6.45 -24.98
N THR A 7 -7.78 -5.34 -25.39
CA THR A 7 -7.56 -4.16 -24.54
C THR A 7 -8.87 -3.46 -24.14
N GLU A 8 -9.84 -3.34 -25.05
CA GLU A 8 -11.17 -2.79 -24.74
C GLU A 8 -11.95 -3.74 -23.81
N ILE A 9 -11.79 -5.06 -23.96
CA ILE A 9 -12.38 -6.05 -23.06
C ILE A 9 -11.78 -5.95 -21.66
N ALA A 10 -10.46 -5.82 -21.52
CA ALA A 10 -9.78 -5.71 -20.21
C ALA A 10 -10.15 -4.44 -19.42
N VAL A 11 -10.44 -3.34 -20.13
CA VAL A 11 -10.91 -2.07 -19.53
C VAL A 11 -12.38 -2.16 -19.09
N VAL A 12 -13.19 -2.97 -19.78
CA VAL A 12 -14.64 -3.14 -19.49
C VAL A 12 -14.93 -4.30 -18.53
N SER A 13 -14.01 -5.26 -18.35
CA SER A 13 -14.25 -6.52 -17.61
C SER A 13 -13.74 -6.56 -16.16
N GLY A 14 -13.23 -5.46 -15.60
CA GLY A 14 -12.77 -5.41 -14.20
C GLY A 14 -11.39 -6.03 -13.93
N ALA A 15 -10.72 -6.59 -14.95
CA ALA A 15 -9.37 -7.13 -14.84
C ALA A 15 -8.34 -6.08 -14.39
N GLY A 16 -8.44 -4.84 -14.90
CA GLY A 16 -7.57 -3.74 -14.47
C GLY A 16 -7.76 -3.35 -13.00
N LEU A 17 -8.99 -3.43 -12.48
CA LEU A 17 -9.29 -3.13 -11.07
C LEU A 17 -8.74 -4.20 -10.13
N SER A 18 -8.86 -5.48 -10.50
CA SER A 18 -8.29 -6.60 -9.74
C SER A 18 -6.76 -6.50 -9.62
N THR A 19 -6.06 -6.26 -10.74
CA THR A 19 -4.61 -6.03 -10.74
C THR A 19 -4.22 -4.82 -9.89
N PHE A 20 -4.99 -3.73 -9.97
CA PHE A 20 -4.74 -2.54 -9.17
C PHE A 20 -4.92 -2.78 -7.67
N ILE A 21 -5.97 -3.51 -7.26
CA ILE A 21 -6.18 -3.93 -5.86
C ILE A 21 -5.01 -4.78 -5.37
N SER A 22 -4.56 -5.74 -6.18
CA SER A 22 -3.40 -6.58 -5.85
C SER A 22 -2.15 -5.74 -5.58
N ASN A 23 -1.84 -4.77 -6.46
CA ASN A 23 -0.68 -3.89 -6.30
C ASN A 23 -0.79 -3.01 -5.05
N VAL A 24 -1.98 -2.49 -4.73
CA VAL A 24 -2.21 -1.72 -3.50
C VAL A 24 -2.02 -2.57 -2.25
N ASN A 25 -2.47 -3.83 -2.27
CA ASN A 25 -2.27 -4.75 -1.17
C ASN A 25 -0.79 -5.13 -0.99
N GLU A 26 -0.04 -5.29 -2.09
CA GLU A 26 1.40 -5.51 -2.05
C GLU A 26 2.13 -4.31 -1.45
N ALA A 27 1.80 -3.08 -1.89
CA ALA A 27 2.34 -1.85 -1.32
C ALA A 27 2.02 -1.72 0.18
N LEU A 28 0.80 -2.07 0.59
CA LEU A 28 0.40 -2.10 2.00
C LEU A 28 1.25 -3.09 2.82
N SER A 29 1.53 -4.27 2.27
CA SER A 29 2.40 -5.27 2.89
C SER A 29 3.83 -4.76 3.08
N GLN A 30 4.39 -4.13 2.04
CA GLN A 30 5.74 -3.53 2.10
C GLN A 30 5.81 -2.41 3.13
N VAL A 31 4.82 -1.50 3.15
CA VAL A 31 4.75 -0.41 4.15
C VAL A 31 4.61 -0.96 5.56
N SER A 32 3.79 -2.00 5.77
CA SER A 32 3.66 -2.61 7.10
C SER A 32 4.98 -3.25 7.55
N THR A 33 5.64 -4.00 6.67
CA THR A 33 6.94 -4.63 6.99
C THR A 33 8.01 -3.59 7.33
N LEU A 34 8.03 -2.48 6.59
CA LEU A 34 8.98 -1.40 6.82
C LEU A 34 8.66 -0.64 8.12
N LEU A 35 7.38 -0.45 8.44
CA LEU A 35 6.95 0.14 9.71
C LEU A 35 7.40 -0.75 10.88
N ASP A 36 7.10 -2.05 10.83
CA ASP A 36 7.44 -3.00 11.89
C ASP A 36 8.96 -3.05 12.11
N SER A 37 9.73 -3.07 11.01
CA SER A 37 11.20 -3.01 11.08
C SER A 37 11.70 -1.68 11.66
N THR A 38 11.11 -0.55 11.27
CA THR A 38 11.50 0.78 11.77
C THR A 38 11.20 0.92 13.25
N VAL A 39 10.04 0.45 13.71
CA VAL A 39 9.66 0.43 15.13
C VAL A 39 10.60 -0.46 15.93
N LYS A 40 10.96 -1.64 15.39
CA LYS A 40 11.95 -2.51 16.02
C LYS A 40 13.29 -1.82 16.18
N THR A 41 13.83 -1.21 15.12
CA THR A 41 15.10 -0.47 15.19
C THR A 41 15.00 0.72 16.15
N LEU A 42 13.86 1.41 16.18
CA LEU A 42 13.61 2.50 17.13
C LEU A 42 13.68 2.03 18.58
N THR A 43 13.11 0.86 18.89
CA THR A 43 13.17 0.28 20.25
C THR A 43 14.57 -0.22 20.64
N GLU A 44 15.42 -0.52 19.66
CA GLU A 44 16.76 -1.05 19.85
C GLU A 44 17.84 0.04 19.84
N THR A 45 17.57 1.21 19.25
CA THR A 45 18.58 2.28 19.18
C THR A 45 18.77 2.97 20.54
N THR A 46 20.01 3.37 20.79
CA THR A 46 20.41 4.14 21.98
C THR A 46 20.93 5.53 21.60
N VAL A 47 20.92 5.85 20.29
CA VAL A 47 21.43 7.10 19.73
C VAL A 47 20.25 8.05 19.49
N LEU A 48 20.24 9.17 20.21
CA LEU A 48 19.16 10.19 20.17
C LEU A 48 18.85 10.72 18.77
N GLU A 49 19.88 10.98 17.95
CA GLU A 49 19.66 11.46 16.57
C GLU A 49 18.97 10.41 15.69
N GLU A 50 19.35 9.14 15.84
CA GLU A 50 18.72 8.02 15.14
C GLU A 50 17.29 7.80 15.63
N GLU A 51 17.05 7.94 16.94
CA GLU A 51 15.74 7.81 17.56
C GLU A 51 14.75 8.83 16.98
N ILE A 52 15.16 10.09 16.85
CA ILE A 52 14.32 11.15 16.25
C ILE A 52 14.02 10.84 14.78
N GLY A 53 15.04 10.45 14.01
CA GLY A 53 14.88 10.11 12.59
C GLY A 53 13.96 8.89 12.38
N LEU A 54 14.14 7.85 13.19
CA LEU A 54 13.33 6.63 13.16
C LEU A 54 11.89 6.90 13.62
N SER A 55 11.69 7.76 14.62
CA SER A 55 10.36 8.18 15.08
C SER A 55 9.59 8.92 13.99
N TYR A 56 10.24 9.85 13.30
CA TYR A 56 9.64 10.56 12.16
C TYR A 56 9.28 9.61 11.02
N LYS A 57 10.17 8.66 10.71
CA LYS A 57 9.94 7.63 9.69
C LYS A 57 8.78 6.71 10.07
N ALA A 58 8.72 6.23 11.32
CA ALA A 58 7.64 5.39 11.82
C ALA A 58 6.29 6.12 11.76
N PHE A 59 6.26 7.41 12.11
CA PHE A 59 5.06 8.24 11.99
C PHE A 59 4.57 8.34 10.53
N GLY A 60 5.48 8.67 9.59
CA GLY A 60 5.14 8.75 8.17
C GLY A 60 4.63 7.42 7.60
N LEU A 61 5.27 6.31 7.99
CA LEU A 61 4.83 4.96 7.58
C LEU A 61 3.49 4.57 8.19
N SER A 62 3.18 5.00 9.42
CA SER A 62 1.88 4.79 10.05
C SER A 62 0.76 5.50 9.28
N ILE A 63 0.98 6.76 8.88
CA ILE A 63 0.05 7.51 8.03
C ILE A 63 -0.13 6.80 6.68
N ALA A 64 0.97 6.41 6.03
CA ALA A 64 0.93 5.73 4.74
C ALA A 64 0.15 4.40 4.82
N LYS A 65 0.37 3.62 5.88
CA LYS A 65 -0.37 2.38 6.16
C LYS A 65 -1.86 2.67 6.28
N GLY A 66 -2.26 3.66 7.09
CA GLY A 66 -3.66 4.05 7.25
C GLY A 66 -4.34 4.49 5.95
N PHE A 67 -3.64 5.27 5.12
CA PHE A 67 -4.13 5.68 3.82
C PHE A 67 -4.30 4.49 2.87
N LEU A 68 -3.29 3.63 2.75
CA LEU A 68 -3.32 2.45 1.88
C LEU A 68 -4.39 1.44 2.32
N THR A 69 -4.60 1.24 3.62
CA THR A 69 -5.70 0.41 4.14
C THR A 69 -7.06 0.98 3.76
N SER A 70 -7.25 2.29 3.93
CA SER A 70 -8.50 2.96 3.58
C SER A 70 -8.76 2.90 2.07
N PHE A 71 -7.71 3.09 1.28
CA PHE A 71 -7.78 3.03 -0.17
C PHE A 71 -8.04 1.61 -0.68
N SER A 72 -7.34 0.59 -0.17
CA SER A 72 -7.62 -0.82 -0.46
C SER A 72 -9.07 -1.20 -0.14
N SER A 73 -9.58 -0.74 1.00
CA SER A 73 -10.98 -0.96 1.40
C SER A 73 -11.97 -0.29 0.45
N PHE A 74 -11.67 0.93 0.00
CA PHE A 74 -12.47 1.63 -1.00
C PHE A 74 -12.49 0.90 -2.35
N LEU A 75 -11.33 0.47 -2.84
CA LEU A 75 -11.23 -0.26 -4.11
C LEU A 75 -11.94 -1.60 -4.05
N THR A 76 -11.85 -2.30 -2.91
CA THR A 76 -12.56 -3.57 -2.69
C THR A 76 -14.08 -3.36 -2.77
N LYS A 77 -14.61 -2.28 -2.20
CA LYS A 77 -16.04 -1.90 -2.32
C LYS A 77 -16.44 -1.51 -3.75
N LEU A 78 -15.51 -1.00 -4.54
CA LEU A 78 -15.75 -0.63 -5.93
C LEU A 78 -15.72 -1.85 -6.86
N ALA A 79 -15.02 -2.91 -6.45
CA ALA A 79 -14.94 -4.18 -7.15
C ALA A 79 -16.08 -5.18 -6.80
N SER A 80 -16.86 -4.89 -5.76
CA SER A 80 -18.03 -5.67 -5.34
C SER A 80 -19.31 -5.16 -5.98
#